data_AF-W4L310-F1
#
_entry.id   AF-W4L310-F1
#
_cell.length_a   1.000
_cell.length_b   1.000
_cell.length_c   1.000
_cell.angle_alpha   90.00
_cell.angle_beta   90.00
_cell.angle_gamma   90.00
#
_symmetry.space_group_name_H-M   'P 1'
#
loop_
_entity.id
_entity.type
_entity.pdbx_description
1 polymer ?
#
loop_
_entity_poly.entity_id
_entity_poly.type
_entity_poly.pdbx_seq_one_letter_code
_entity_poly.pdbx_strand_id
1 'polypeptide(L)'
;MKTGSLQGAQKMAAVAEMAGLPCYGGTLFEGAIALNAGAHLIAATPNISLGCEFYMPRYMFAPDELEGVVDIRDGFVYPPDGPGLGIEIDEDVIEKLAVTTMTL
;
A
#
# COMPACT_ATOMS: atom_id res chain seq x y z
N MET A 1 -1.07 -0.29 7.61
CA MET A 1 -0.91 -1.21 8.76
C MET A 1 -1.39 -0.66 10.11
N LYS A 2 -1.10 0.61 10.47
CA LYS A 2 -1.35 1.15 11.84
C LYS A 2 -2.80 1.15 12.32
N THR A 3 -3.77 1.35 11.42
CA THR A 3 -5.20 1.47 11.73
C THR A 3 -5.92 0.12 11.81
N GLY A 4 -5.25 -0.99 11.54
CA GLY A 4 -5.81 -2.34 11.53
C GLY A 4 -6.77 -2.63 10.36
N SER A 5 -7.16 -1.63 9.57
CA SER A 5 -7.99 -1.81 8.36
C SER A 5 -7.97 -0.56 7.48
N LEU A 6 -8.36 -0.71 6.21
CA LEU A 6 -8.57 0.42 5.29
C LEU A 6 -9.70 1.33 5.79
N GLN A 7 -10.82 0.76 6.23
CA GLN A 7 -11.94 1.52 6.80
C GLN A 7 -11.54 2.27 8.08
N GLY A 8 -10.69 1.67 8.92
CA GLY A 8 -10.11 2.33 10.08
C GLY A 8 -9.27 3.55 9.69
N ALA A 9 -8.49 3.45 8.60
CA ALA A 9 -7.73 4.58 8.09
C ALA A 9 -8.63 5.70 7.56
N GLN A 10 -9.71 5.36 6.83
CA GLN A 10 -10.68 6.35 6.35
C GLN A 10 -11.39 7.07 7.51
N LYS A 11 -11.77 6.34 8.57
CA LYS A 11 -12.36 6.94 9.77
C LYS A 11 -11.41 7.93 10.43
N MET A 12 -10.12 7.59 10.54
CA MET A 12 -9.11 8.51 11.07
C MET A 12 -8.93 9.75 10.17
N ALA A 13 -8.90 9.56 8.85
CA ALA A 13 -8.80 10.66 7.90
C ALA A 13 -10.01 11.61 7.98
N ALA A 14 -11.22 11.08 8.18
CA ALA A 14 -12.43 11.88 8.35
C ALA A 14 -12.41 12.69 9.67
N VAL A 15 -11.91 12.11 10.77
CA VAL A 15 -11.72 12.87 12.03
C VAL A 15 -10.73 14.01 11.85
N ALA A 16 -9.62 13.76 11.13
CA ALA A 16 -8.64 14.81 10.83
C ALA A 16 -9.24 15.91 9.94
N GLU A 17 -10.04 15.55 8.94
CA GLU A 17 -10.73 16.50 8.05
C GLU A 17 -11.65 17.43 8.84
N MET A 18 -12.43 16.88 9.78
CA MET A 18 -13.30 17.68 10.67
C MET A 18 -12.53 18.67 11.56
N ALA A 19 -11.25 18.38 11.83
CA ALA A 19 -10.36 19.27 12.56
C ALA A 19 -9.57 20.24 11.64
N GLY A 20 -9.81 20.21 10.32
CA GLY A 20 -9.05 20.99 9.35
C GLY A 20 -7.60 20.54 9.19
N LEU A 21 -7.30 19.27 9.51
CA LEU A 21 -5.95 18.70 9.43
C LEU A 21 -5.82 17.78 8.21
N PRO A 22 -4.89 18.07 7.28
CA PRO A 22 -4.63 17.19 6.15
C PRO A 22 -3.91 15.92 6.60
N CYS A 23 -4.10 14.84 5.85
CA CYS A 23 -3.46 13.55 6.10
C CYS A 23 -2.37 13.23 5.08
N TYR A 24 -1.40 12.43 5.53
CA TYR A 24 -0.29 11.93 4.72
C TYR A 24 -0.37 10.40 4.59
N GLY A 25 -0.13 9.89 3.38
CA GLY A 25 -0.10 8.48 3.06
C GLY A 25 1.18 7.79 3.53
N GLY A 26 1.31 7.65 4.84
CA GLY A 26 2.48 7.00 5.46
C GLY A 26 2.52 5.49 5.23
N THR A 27 3.73 4.93 5.18
CA THR A 27 3.98 3.50 4.98
C THR A 27 5.22 3.08 5.78
N LEU A 28 5.30 1.82 6.18
CA LEU A 28 6.47 1.20 6.79
C LEU A 28 7.32 0.48 5.71
N PHE A 29 8.12 -0.51 6.10
CA PHE A 29 8.75 -1.43 5.16
C PHE A 29 7.75 -2.53 4.76
N GLU A 30 6.76 -2.18 3.95
CA GLU A 30 5.77 -3.14 3.45
C GLU A 30 5.94 -3.43 1.96
N GLY A 31 5.52 -4.62 1.52
CA GLY A 31 5.60 -5.07 0.12
C GLY A 31 4.35 -4.79 -0.72
N ALA A 32 4.29 -5.43 -1.89
CA ALA A 32 3.29 -5.20 -2.94
C ALA A 32 1.84 -5.18 -2.43
N ILE A 33 1.43 -6.17 -1.63
CA ILE A 33 0.06 -6.28 -1.11
C ILE A 33 -0.35 -5.01 -0.35
N ALA A 34 0.51 -4.54 0.56
CA ALA A 34 0.22 -3.41 1.42
C ALA A 34 0.23 -2.08 0.64
N LEU A 35 1.17 -1.91 -0.30
CA LEU A 35 1.26 -0.69 -1.10
C LEU A 35 0.09 -0.53 -2.05
N ASN A 36 -0.35 -1.61 -2.71
CA ASN A 36 -1.54 -1.55 -3.58
C ASN A 36 -2.81 -1.25 -2.77
N ALA A 37 -2.97 -1.88 -1.61
CA ALA A 37 -4.06 -1.56 -0.69
C ALA A 37 -4.02 -0.11 -0.20
N GLY A 38 -2.82 0.41 0.10
CA GLY A 38 -2.58 1.81 0.41
C GLY A 38 -2.93 2.75 -0.74
N ALA A 39 -2.56 2.40 -1.98
CA ALA A 39 -2.82 3.22 -3.15
C ALA A 39 -4.31 3.38 -3.42
N HIS A 40 -5.07 2.28 -3.35
CA HIS A 40 -6.53 2.32 -3.44
C HIS A 40 -7.16 3.12 -2.29
N LEU A 41 -6.67 2.96 -1.06
CA LEU A 41 -7.15 3.74 0.08
C LEU A 41 -6.96 5.24 -0.13
N ILE A 42 -5.78 5.67 -0.58
CA ILE A 42 -5.47 7.09 -0.82
C ILE A 42 -6.35 7.62 -1.96
N ALA A 43 -6.46 6.89 -3.06
CA ALA A 43 -7.33 7.26 -4.19
C ALA A 43 -8.80 7.44 -3.77
N ALA A 44 -9.27 6.65 -2.80
CA ALA A 44 -10.63 6.71 -2.27
C ALA A 44 -10.82 7.68 -1.10
N THR A 45 -9.79 8.41 -0.65
CA THR A 45 -9.83 9.22 0.58
C THR A 45 -9.25 10.62 0.36
N PRO A 46 -10.06 11.59 -0.09
CA PRO A 46 -9.58 12.92 -0.52
C PRO A 46 -8.77 13.70 0.52
N ASN A 47 -9.03 13.52 1.82
CA ASN A 47 -8.28 14.23 2.88
C ASN A 47 -6.82 13.74 3.03
N ILE A 48 -6.45 12.60 2.43
CA ILE A 48 -5.04 12.18 2.32
C ILE A 48 -4.40 12.95 1.16
N SER A 49 -4.04 14.21 1.44
CA SER A 49 -3.70 15.22 0.43
C SER A 49 -2.23 15.62 0.42
N LEU A 50 -1.43 15.14 1.38
CA LEU A 50 0.00 15.47 1.50
C LEU A 50 0.93 14.55 0.67
N GLY A 51 0.36 13.71 -0.21
CA GLY A 51 1.10 12.67 -0.92
C GLY A 51 1.33 11.41 -0.08
N CYS A 52 2.26 10.56 -0.52
CA CYS A 52 2.60 9.28 0.12
C CYS A 52 4.07 8.90 -0.06
N GLU A 53 4.56 7.98 0.78
CA GLU A 53 5.94 7.45 0.77
C GLU A 53 6.04 6.02 0.25
N PHE A 54 5.28 5.67 -0.78
CA PHE A 54 5.24 4.30 -1.32
C PHE A 54 6.45 3.99 -2.22
N TYR A 55 7.66 4.39 -1.80
CA TYR A 55 8.88 4.24 -2.57
C TYR A 55 9.68 3.00 -2.17
N MET A 56 9.51 2.49 -0.94
CA MET A 56 10.39 1.48 -0.35
C MET A 56 10.56 0.24 -1.23
N PRO A 57 9.51 -0.46 -1.71
CA PRO A 57 9.71 -1.66 -2.52
C PRO A 57 10.55 -1.36 -3.75
N ARG A 58 10.20 -0.33 -4.52
CA ARG A 58 10.90 0.00 -5.76
C ARG A 58 12.41 0.25 -5.60
N TYR A 59 12.84 0.81 -4.47
CA TYR A 59 14.23 1.24 -4.29
C TYR A 59 15.03 0.43 -3.26
N MET A 60 14.38 -0.34 -2.39
CA MET A 60 15.04 -1.02 -1.27
C MET A 60 14.92 -2.55 -1.33
N PHE A 61 13.94 -3.09 -2.05
CA PHE A 61 13.70 -4.53 -2.10
C PHE A 61 14.51 -5.18 -3.23
N ALA A 62 14.79 -6.48 -3.06
CA ALA A 62 15.45 -7.23 -4.11
C ALA A 62 14.52 -7.34 -5.35
N PRO A 63 15.06 -7.42 -6.58
CA PRO A 63 14.23 -7.42 -7.78
C PRO A 63 13.15 -8.52 -7.82
N ASP A 64 13.43 -9.67 -7.21
CA ASP A 64 12.49 -10.80 -7.09
C ASP A 64 11.35 -10.55 -6.09
N GLU A 65 11.43 -9.48 -5.30
CA GLU A 65 10.41 -9.08 -4.31
C GLU A 65 9.49 -7.96 -4.85
N LEU A 66 9.70 -7.51 -6.09
CA LEU A 66 9.01 -6.35 -6.69
C LEU A 66 7.76 -6.69 -7.49
N GLU A 67 7.49 -7.97 -7.73
CA GLU A 67 6.36 -8.36 -8.57
C GLU A 67 5.03 -7.93 -7.93
N GLY A 68 4.16 -7.33 -8.76
CA GLY A 68 2.88 -6.80 -8.32
C GLY A 68 2.94 -5.50 -7.49
N VAL A 69 4.10 -4.85 -7.32
CA VAL A 69 4.16 -3.51 -6.68
C VAL A 69 3.44 -2.49 -7.57
N VAL A 70 2.67 -1.60 -6.93
CA VAL A 70 1.95 -0.50 -7.59
C VAL A 70 2.86 0.28 -8.55
N ASP A 71 2.33 0.67 -9.71
CA ASP A 71 3.13 1.41 -10.70
C ASP A 71 3.53 2.78 -10.16
N ILE A 72 4.81 3.12 -10.32
CA ILE A 72 5.40 4.38 -9.91
C ILE A 72 6.13 4.97 -11.11
N ARG A 73 5.57 6.05 -11.66
CA ARG A 73 6.14 6.76 -12.81
C ARG A 73 6.03 8.27 -12.61
N ASP A 74 7.07 8.98 -13.04
CA ASP A 74 7.15 10.45 -12.97
C ASP A 74 6.91 11.03 -11.57
N GLY A 75 7.24 10.28 -10.51
CA GLY A 75 7.04 10.70 -9.12
C GLY A 75 5.62 10.49 -8.58
N PHE A 76 4.75 9.82 -9.34
CA PHE A 76 3.38 9.52 -8.94
C PHE A 76 3.15 8.01 -8.80
N VAL A 77 2.24 7.66 -7.89
CA VAL A 77 1.74 6.29 -7.68
C VAL A 77 0.44 6.12 -8.45
N TYR A 78 0.33 5.03 -9.22
CA TYR A 78 -0.84 4.72 -10.02
C TYR A 78 -1.49 3.43 -9.52
N PRO A 79 -2.61 3.51 -8.78
CA PRO A 79 -3.33 2.31 -8.37
C PRO A 79 -3.82 1.54 -9.62
N PRO A 80 -3.79 0.20 -9.61
CA PRO A 80 -4.25 -0.60 -10.73
C PRO A 80 -5.78 -0.52 -10.90
N ASP A 81 -6.26 -0.61 -12.14
CA ASP A 81 -7.72 -0.60 -12.45
C ASP A 81 -8.34 -2.01 -12.47
N GLY A 82 -7.53 -3.05 -12.21
CA GLY A 82 -7.98 -4.44 -12.17
C GLY A 82 -8.85 -4.78 -10.95
N PRO A 83 -9.44 -5.99 -10.91
CA PRO A 83 -10.23 -6.43 -9.77
C PRO A 83 -9.40 -6.57 -8.49
N GLY A 84 -10.06 -6.38 -7.33
CA GLY A 84 -9.41 -6.55 -6.04
C GLY A 84 -8.34 -5.49 -5.77
N LEU A 85 -7.12 -5.93 -5.45
CA LEU A 85 -5.95 -5.06 -5.30
C LEU A 85 -5.17 -4.89 -6.61
N GLY A 86 -5.61 -5.50 -7.70
CA GLY A 86 -4.94 -5.45 -9.00
C GLY A 86 -3.52 -6.03 -9.02
N ILE A 87 -3.26 -7.03 -8.17
CA ILE A 87 -1.98 -7.74 -8.07
C ILE A 87 -2.16 -9.22 -8.41
N GLU A 88 -1.17 -9.80 -9.07
CA GLU A 88 -0.95 -11.23 -9.13
C GLU A 88 0.16 -11.60 -8.16
N ILE A 89 0.02 -12.74 -7.49
CA ILE A 89 0.96 -13.21 -6.47
C ILE A 89 1.68 -14.43 -7.04
N ASP A 90 3.02 -14.37 -7.02
CA ASP A 90 3.85 -15.53 -7.27
C ASP A 90 4.02 -16.33 -5.97
N GLU A 91 3.37 -17.49 -5.90
CA GLU A 91 3.44 -18.38 -4.74
C GLU A 91 4.84 -19.00 -4.55
N ASP A 92 5.60 -19.21 -5.64
CA ASP A 92 6.96 -19.75 -5.56
C ASP A 92 7.91 -18.74 -4.89
N VAL A 93 7.73 -17.45 -5.17
CA VAL A 93 8.46 -16.36 -4.49
C VAL A 93 8.10 -16.32 -3.01
N ILE A 94 6.81 -16.45 -2.66
CA ILE A 94 6.40 -16.51 -1.25
C ILE A 94 7.05 -17.69 -0.54
N GLU A 95 7.00 -18.90 -1.13
CA GLU A 95 7.56 -20.11 -0.54
C GLU A 95 9.07 -19.96 -0.34
N LYS A 96 9.78 -19.40 -1.32
CA LYS A 96 11.23 -19.14 -1.24
C LYS A 96 11.61 -18.16 -0.12
N LEU A 97 10.82 -17.09 0.08
CA LEU A 97 11.11 -16.04 1.04
C LEU A 97 10.59 -16.34 2.46
N ALA A 98 9.64 -17.27 2.59
CA ALA A 98 9.05 -17.61 3.87
C ALA A 98 10.07 -18.26 4.82
N VAL A 99 10.29 -17.64 5.98
CA VAL A 99 11.06 -18.24 7.08
C VAL A 99 10.19 -19.10 8.01
N THR A 100 8.87 -19.00 7.87
CA THR A 100 7.87 -19.74 8.63
C THR A 100 6.53 -19.65 7.90
N THR A 101 5.77 -20.74 7.91
CA THR A 101 4.40 -20.82 7.39
C THR A 101 3.46 -21.29 8.48
N MET A 102 2.26 -20.72 8.55
CA MET A 102 1.19 -21.20 9.43
C MET A 102 0.03 -21.71 8.58
N THR A 103 -0.34 -22.97 8.81
CA THR A 103 -1.59 -23.54 8.30
C THR A 103 -2.68 -23.36 9.35
N LEU A 104 -3.87 -22.93 8.91
CA LEU A 104 -5.07 -22.82 9.74
C LEU A 104 -5.57 -24.18 10.22
#